data_AF-A0A0V0UJ24-F1
#
_entry.id   AF-A0A0V0UJ24-F1
#
_cell.length_a   1.000
_cell.length_b   1.000
_cell.length_c   1.000
_cell.angle_alpha   90.00
_cell.angle_beta   90.00
_cell.angle_gamma   90.00
#
_symmetry.space_group_name_H-M   'P 1'
#
loop_
_entity.id
_entity.type
_entity.pdbx_description
1 polymer ?
#
loop_
_entity_poly.entity_id
_entity_poly.type
_entity_poly.pdbx_seq_one_letter_code
_entity_poly.pdbx_strand_id
1 'polypeptide(L)'
;LLIFLLCFNVQKALSNSTSCPADTYPDAYRGGRRDVNHCTTFVLSKELKTTKNMPETKGDNTLLGKMVNFCKYKFKNGQLLSYLKEDAIRYHQYYKYPEKEIRVHSGTEVGKTRFEINQHRYHAVWKIITPHACFMNTAIFFNRSSDKISTTHMERCLNHLYGHRKTAQSLHVIIHPWWENYGISESEKEYQMGLHSMCRCMKIQSNTNEYKFATPVLNCSADNCEYFACVSESYKNCIDERIEQCTFAPNEKICREYTYVRHQEAEIPYGKECPKRDYGEICDCSCSDIE
;
A
#
# COMPACT_ATOMS: atom_id res chain seq x y z
N LEU A 1 18.93 -30.66 10.45
CA LEU A 1 17.81 -30.30 11.36
C LEU A 1 18.14 -29.09 12.25
N LEU A 2 19.27 -29.05 12.95
CA LEU A 2 19.65 -27.94 13.85
C LEU A 2 19.70 -26.55 13.16
N ILE A 3 20.26 -26.47 11.95
CA ILE A 3 20.37 -25.20 11.20
C ILE A 3 18.98 -24.65 10.82
N PHE A 4 18.05 -25.53 10.45
CA PHE A 4 16.67 -25.14 10.14
C PHE A 4 15.94 -24.63 11.40
N LEU A 5 16.08 -25.30 12.55
CA LEU A 5 15.50 -24.87 13.82
C LEU A 5 16.05 -23.51 14.30
N LEU A 6 17.36 -23.26 14.10
CA LEU A 6 17.98 -21.96 14.40
C LEU A 6 17.44 -20.84 13.50
N CYS A 7 17.31 -21.06 12.19
CA CYS A 7 16.72 -20.07 11.29
C CYS A 7 15.25 -19.74 11.61
N PHE A 8 14.45 -20.76 11.97
CA PHE A 8 13.05 -20.56 12.37
C PHE A 8 12.91 -19.75 13.67
N ASN A 9 13.74 -20.01 14.68
CA ASN A 9 13.69 -19.27 15.94
C ASN A 9 14.17 -17.82 15.78
N VAL A 10 15.21 -17.57 14.96
CA VAL A 10 15.65 -16.21 14.65
C VAL A 10 14.57 -15.44 13.87
N GLN A 11 13.91 -16.06 12.89
CA GLN A 11 12.79 -15.44 12.17
C GLN A 11 11.59 -15.14 13.07
N LYS A 12 11.27 -16.02 14.02
CA LYS A 12 10.16 -15.81 14.97
C LYS A 12 10.48 -14.69 15.97
N ALA A 13 11.71 -14.63 16.47
CA ALA A 13 12.19 -13.55 17.34
C ALA A 13 12.22 -12.19 16.61
N LEU A 14 12.69 -12.14 15.36
CA LEU A 14 12.63 -10.93 14.51
C LEU A 14 11.18 -10.54 14.18
N SER A 15 10.28 -11.49 13.99
CA SER A 15 8.86 -11.21 13.75
C SER A 15 8.15 -10.62 14.98
N ASN A 16 8.71 -10.77 16.18
CA ASN A 16 8.14 -10.18 17.39
C ASN A 16 8.77 -8.83 17.76
N SER A 17 9.90 -8.43 17.14
CA SER A 17 10.60 -7.19 17.50
C SER A 17 10.04 -5.94 16.85
N THR A 18 9.16 -6.06 15.84
CA THR A 18 8.50 -4.92 15.20
C THR A 18 6.98 -5.11 15.02
N SER A 19 6.27 -4.05 14.66
CA SER A 19 4.83 -4.06 14.36
C SER A 19 4.53 -3.13 13.18
N CYS A 20 3.36 -3.35 12.59
CA CYS A 20 2.75 -2.47 11.61
C CYS A 20 1.53 -1.75 12.19
N PRO A 21 1.11 -0.62 11.59
CA PRO A 21 -0.08 0.11 12.03
C PRO A 21 -1.34 -0.76 12.15
N ALA A 22 -1.54 -1.71 11.23
CA ALA A 22 -2.66 -2.64 11.25
C ALA A 22 -2.60 -3.67 12.40
N ASP A 23 -1.42 -3.95 12.97
CA ASP A 23 -1.29 -4.85 14.14
C ASP A 23 -1.76 -4.17 15.44
N THR A 24 -1.65 -2.84 15.49
CA THR A 24 -1.96 -2.03 16.68
C THR A 24 -3.37 -1.46 16.63
N TYR A 25 -3.85 -1.11 15.44
CA TYR A 25 -5.22 -0.61 15.22
C TYR A 25 -5.92 -1.39 14.09
N PRO A 26 -6.23 -2.67 14.31
CA PRO A 26 -6.83 -3.54 13.28
C PRO A 26 -8.22 -3.08 12.84
N ASP A 27 -8.93 -2.30 13.65
CA ASP A 27 -10.24 -1.75 13.30
C ASP A 27 -10.12 -0.55 12.34
N ALA A 28 -9.07 0.26 12.49
CA ALA A 28 -8.85 1.48 11.72
C ALA A 28 -8.09 1.23 10.42
N TYR A 29 -7.17 0.28 10.42
CA TYR A 29 -6.29 -0.02 9.29
C TYR A 29 -6.41 -1.49 8.86
N ARG A 30 -6.17 -1.73 7.58
CA ARG A 30 -5.92 -3.09 7.05
C ARG A 30 -4.49 -3.18 6.53
N GLY A 31 -4.02 -4.39 6.26
CA GLY A 31 -2.68 -4.63 5.72
C GLY A 31 -1.80 -5.36 6.73
N GLY A 32 -0.51 -5.04 6.75
CA GLY A 32 0.46 -5.71 7.62
C GLY A 32 1.87 -5.63 7.07
N ARG A 33 2.73 -6.54 7.52
CA ARG A 33 4.13 -6.60 7.08
C ARG A 33 4.26 -6.92 5.60
N ARG A 34 5.14 -6.18 4.93
CA ARG A 34 5.60 -6.42 3.56
C ARG A 34 6.90 -7.23 3.59
N ASP A 35 7.79 -6.87 4.50
CA ASP A 35 9.03 -7.56 4.83
C ASP A 35 9.37 -7.28 6.31
N VAL A 36 10.59 -7.61 6.74
CA VAL A 36 11.02 -7.44 8.14
C VAL A 36 10.95 -5.98 8.59
N ASN A 37 11.20 -5.04 7.68
CA ASN A 37 11.39 -3.62 7.99
C ASN A 37 10.29 -2.72 7.43
N HIS A 38 9.39 -3.24 6.59
CA HIS A 38 8.35 -2.44 5.93
C HIS A 38 6.95 -3.01 6.11
N CYS A 39 5.99 -2.10 6.12
CA CYS A 39 4.56 -2.36 6.24
C CYS A 39 3.81 -1.82 5.02
N THR A 40 2.72 -2.49 4.65
CA THR A 40 1.69 -1.91 3.78
C THR A 40 0.45 -1.68 4.63
N THR A 41 -0.08 -0.46 4.61
CA THR A 41 -1.24 -0.04 5.39
C THR A 41 -2.31 0.48 4.45
N PHE A 42 -3.46 -0.18 4.43
CA PHE A 42 -4.65 0.30 3.75
C PHE A 42 -5.43 1.20 4.72
N VAL A 43 -5.60 2.44 4.31
CA VAL A 43 -6.25 3.51 5.07
C VAL A 43 -7.61 3.78 4.44
N LEU A 44 -8.65 3.92 5.27
CA LEU A 44 -9.98 4.28 4.79
C LEU A 44 -9.93 5.66 4.10
N SER A 45 -10.42 5.76 2.87
CA SER A 45 -10.39 7.01 2.08
C SER A 45 -11.17 8.14 2.74
N LYS A 46 -12.17 7.81 3.59
CA LYS A 46 -12.93 8.80 4.38
C LYS A 46 -12.05 9.61 5.33
N GLU A 47 -10.89 9.08 5.75
CA GLU A 47 -9.92 9.80 6.57
C GLU A 47 -9.37 11.04 5.84
N LEU A 48 -9.35 11.05 4.51
CA LEU A 48 -8.94 12.23 3.73
C LEU A 48 -9.93 13.41 3.83
N LYS A 49 -11.12 13.21 4.42
CA LYS A 49 -12.10 14.28 4.68
C LYS A 49 -11.90 14.94 6.03
N THR A 50 -11.38 14.21 7.01
CA THR A 50 -11.19 14.66 8.40
C THR A 50 -9.85 15.35 8.62
N THR A 51 -8.97 15.36 7.60
CA THR A 51 -7.63 15.97 7.62
C THR A 51 -7.63 17.52 7.60
N LYS A 52 -8.66 18.18 8.14
CA LYS A 52 -8.70 19.65 8.31
C LYS A 52 -7.50 20.21 9.10
N ASN A 53 -6.78 19.36 9.83
CA ASN A 53 -5.61 19.73 10.65
C ASN A 53 -4.28 19.13 10.15
N MET A 54 -4.23 18.55 8.95
CA MET A 54 -2.92 18.23 8.36
C MET A 54 -2.22 19.52 7.96
N PRO A 55 -0.88 19.64 8.14
CA PRO A 55 -0.16 20.83 7.70
C PRO A 55 -0.53 21.14 6.25
N GLU A 56 -0.96 22.37 5.98
CA GLU A 56 -1.13 22.85 4.60
C GLU A 56 0.24 22.83 3.93
N THR A 57 0.59 21.71 3.29
CA THR A 57 1.73 21.70 2.39
C THR A 57 1.33 22.55 1.21
N LYS A 58 2.10 23.62 0.93
CA LYS A 58 2.04 24.35 -0.33
C LYS A 58 2.24 23.36 -1.48
N GLY A 59 1.16 22.81 -2.04
CA GLY A 59 1.19 21.78 -3.07
C GLY A 59 -0.17 21.13 -3.28
N ASP A 60 -0.70 21.30 -4.49
CA ASP A 60 -1.87 20.70 -5.15
C ASP A 60 -2.97 20.07 -4.27
N ASN A 61 -4.15 20.70 -4.30
CA ASN A 61 -5.42 20.22 -3.74
C ASN A 61 -5.96 18.92 -4.40
N THR A 62 -5.14 18.21 -5.19
CA THR A 62 -5.52 16.97 -5.87
C THR A 62 -5.71 15.83 -4.86
N LEU A 63 -6.48 14.82 -5.26
CA LEU A 63 -6.69 13.64 -4.42
C LEU A 63 -5.37 12.91 -4.17
N LEU A 64 -4.54 12.75 -5.21
CA LEU A 64 -3.22 12.15 -5.11
C LEU A 64 -2.31 12.90 -4.10
N GLY A 65 -2.28 14.24 -4.15
CA GLY A 65 -1.51 15.05 -3.21
C GLY A 65 -1.93 14.82 -1.76
N LYS A 66 -3.25 14.81 -1.49
CA LYS A 66 -3.80 14.50 -0.16
C LYS A 66 -3.40 13.11 0.34
N MET A 67 -3.46 12.11 -0.52
CA MET A 67 -3.06 10.74 -0.19
C MET A 67 -1.56 10.64 0.14
N VAL A 68 -0.70 11.31 -0.64
CA VAL A 68 0.75 11.37 -0.40
C VAL A 68 1.04 12.01 0.97
N ASN A 69 0.44 13.16 1.22
CA ASN A 69 0.64 13.88 2.49
C ASN A 69 0.14 13.08 3.69
N PHE A 70 -0.98 12.37 3.53
CA PHE A 70 -1.49 11.50 4.57
C PHE A 70 -0.47 10.44 4.96
N CYS A 71 0.06 9.72 3.97
CA CYS A 71 1.05 8.67 4.24
C CYS A 71 2.29 9.24 4.94
N LYS A 72 2.82 10.38 4.44
CA LYS A 72 4.02 11.03 4.98
C LYS A 72 3.85 11.49 6.43
N TYR A 73 2.68 11.99 6.79
CA TYR A 73 2.45 12.57 8.12
C TYR A 73 2.00 11.53 9.16
N LYS A 74 1.27 10.49 8.74
CA LYS A 74 0.73 9.48 9.67
C LYS A 74 1.66 8.30 9.89
N PHE A 75 2.59 8.03 8.98
CA PHE A 75 3.45 6.85 9.06
C PHE A 75 4.94 7.18 8.95
N LYS A 76 5.77 6.40 9.65
CA LYS A 76 7.22 6.51 9.70
C LYS A 76 7.78 6.24 8.30
N ASN A 77 8.43 7.25 7.73
CA ASN A 77 8.90 7.23 6.34
C ASN A 77 7.81 6.79 5.36
N GLY A 78 6.57 7.23 5.63
CA GLY A 78 5.39 6.82 4.89
C GLY A 78 5.37 7.35 3.45
N GLN A 79 5.09 6.46 2.51
CA GLN A 79 5.00 6.73 1.09
C GLN A 79 3.68 6.20 0.52
N LEU A 80 3.11 6.91 -0.46
CA LEU A 80 1.94 6.40 -1.17
C LEU A 80 2.33 5.21 -2.06
N LEU A 81 1.50 4.17 -2.08
CA LEU A 81 1.64 3.04 -3.00
C LEU A 81 0.78 3.26 -4.26
N SER A 82 1.46 3.44 -5.39
CA SER A 82 0.84 3.60 -6.71
C SER A 82 0.88 2.29 -7.49
N TYR A 83 -0.25 1.90 -8.07
CA TYR A 83 -0.44 0.65 -8.79
C TYR A 83 -0.41 0.83 -10.31
N LEU A 84 0.64 1.51 -10.77
CA LEU A 84 0.93 1.65 -12.20
C LEU A 84 1.88 0.56 -12.72
N LYS A 85 2.76 0.05 -11.85
CA LYS A 85 3.73 -1.02 -12.14
C LYS A 85 3.43 -2.27 -11.32
N GLU A 86 3.73 -3.43 -11.89
CA GLU A 86 3.37 -4.73 -11.30
C GLU A 86 4.03 -5.00 -9.93
N ASP A 87 5.14 -4.33 -9.62
CA ASP A 87 5.89 -4.51 -8.38
C ASP A 87 5.08 -4.15 -7.13
N ALA A 88 4.03 -3.32 -7.25
CA ALA A 88 3.15 -3.02 -6.13
C ALA A 88 2.29 -4.24 -5.71
N ILE A 89 2.04 -5.17 -6.64
CA ILE A 89 1.05 -6.26 -6.53
C ILE A 89 1.59 -7.47 -5.77
N ARG A 90 2.89 -7.78 -5.92
CA ARG A 90 3.52 -9.04 -5.43
C ARG A 90 3.46 -9.25 -3.92
N TYR A 91 2.93 -8.28 -3.18
CA TYR A 91 3.02 -8.19 -1.74
C TYR A 91 1.66 -8.37 -1.05
N HIS A 92 0.59 -8.61 -1.81
CA HIS A 92 -0.76 -8.75 -1.25
C HIS A 92 -1.09 -10.14 -0.73
N GLN A 93 -0.39 -11.20 -1.18
CA GLN A 93 -0.65 -12.58 -0.76
C GLN A 93 -0.54 -12.84 0.75
N TYR A 94 0.13 -11.96 1.50
CA TYR A 94 0.34 -12.14 2.93
C TYR A 94 -0.70 -11.44 3.81
N TYR A 95 -1.62 -10.69 3.21
CA TYR A 95 -2.64 -9.94 3.95
C TYR A 95 -3.94 -10.73 4.03
N LYS A 96 -4.45 -10.84 5.26
CA LYS A 96 -5.79 -11.36 5.56
C LYS A 96 -6.67 -10.23 6.05
N TYR A 97 -7.82 -10.06 5.41
CA TYR A 97 -8.85 -9.10 5.82
C TYR A 97 -10.15 -9.84 6.15
N PRO A 98 -10.88 -9.41 7.19
CA PRO A 98 -12.19 -9.98 7.55
C PRO A 98 -13.18 -10.00 6.39
N GLU A 99 -13.14 -8.97 5.54
CA GLU A 99 -14.04 -8.76 4.42
C GLU A 99 -13.76 -9.70 3.23
N LYS A 100 -12.67 -10.49 3.28
CA LYS A 100 -12.12 -11.36 2.21
C LYS A 100 -11.70 -10.62 0.93
N GLU A 101 -12.20 -9.41 0.73
CA GLU A 101 -11.94 -8.52 -0.39
C GLU A 101 -12.06 -7.05 0.03
N ILE A 102 -11.21 -6.18 -0.51
CA ILE A 102 -11.28 -4.73 -0.29
C ILE A 102 -11.17 -3.95 -1.60
N ARG A 103 -11.76 -2.75 -1.63
CA ARG A 103 -11.67 -1.81 -2.76
C ARG A 103 -10.67 -0.70 -2.49
N VAL A 104 -9.56 -0.69 -3.22
CA VAL A 104 -8.42 0.19 -2.97
C VAL A 104 -8.20 1.15 -4.14
N HIS A 105 -8.02 2.44 -3.87
CA HIS A 105 -7.60 3.42 -4.84
C HIS A 105 -6.24 3.04 -5.45
N SER A 106 -6.12 3.09 -6.77
CA SER A 106 -4.89 2.70 -7.49
C SER A 106 -3.69 3.64 -7.27
N GLY A 107 -3.85 4.74 -6.53
CA GLY A 107 -2.80 5.74 -6.32
C GLY A 107 -2.27 6.37 -7.62
N THR A 108 -3.07 6.29 -8.69
CA THR A 108 -2.75 6.77 -10.03
C THR A 108 -3.93 7.56 -10.55
N GLU A 109 -3.67 8.77 -11.02
CA GLU A 109 -4.61 9.59 -11.77
C GLU A 109 -4.21 9.54 -13.24
N VAL A 110 -5.17 9.46 -14.15
CA VAL A 110 -4.89 9.42 -15.59
C VAL A 110 -5.81 10.35 -16.34
N GLY A 111 -5.25 11.02 -17.33
CA GLY A 111 -5.98 11.89 -18.24
C GLY A 111 -5.73 11.49 -19.68
N LYS A 112 -6.76 11.65 -20.52
CA LYS A 112 -6.67 11.48 -21.97
C LYS A 112 -6.21 12.76 -22.65
N THR A 113 -5.20 12.69 -23.52
CA THR A 113 -4.89 13.85 -24.39
C THR A 113 -5.89 13.93 -25.55
N ARG A 114 -6.14 15.16 -26.03
CA ARG A 114 -7.07 15.43 -27.14
C ARG A 114 -6.51 15.06 -28.51
N PHE A 115 -5.24 14.69 -28.60
CA PHE A 115 -4.53 14.53 -29.86
C PHE A 115 -4.37 13.05 -30.20
N GLU A 116 -4.91 12.69 -31.36
CA GLU A 116 -4.64 11.42 -32.02
C GLU A 116 -3.32 11.52 -32.80
N ILE A 117 -2.49 10.49 -32.67
CA ILE A 117 -1.20 10.37 -33.37
C ILE A 117 -1.22 9.05 -34.13
N ASN A 118 -0.91 9.11 -35.42
CA ASN A 118 -0.71 7.91 -36.22
C ASN A 118 0.65 7.28 -35.90
N GLN A 119 0.64 6.07 -35.36
CA GLN A 119 1.85 5.31 -35.01
C GLN A 119 1.84 3.96 -35.73
N HIS A 120 2.99 3.54 -36.24
CA HIS A 120 3.16 2.20 -36.81
C HIS A 120 3.42 1.20 -35.68
N ARG A 121 2.56 0.19 -35.56
CA ARG A 121 2.64 -0.85 -34.51
C ARG A 121 2.40 -2.23 -35.10
N TYR A 122 2.94 -3.25 -34.44
CA TYR A 122 2.75 -4.64 -34.84
C TYR A 122 1.30 -5.09 -34.65
N HIS A 123 0.73 -5.67 -35.68
CA HIS A 123 -0.63 -6.18 -35.69
C HIS A 123 -0.64 -7.69 -35.44
N ALA A 124 -1.21 -8.14 -34.32
CA ALA A 124 -1.20 -9.55 -33.94
C ALA A 124 -1.86 -10.49 -34.97
N VAL A 125 -3.00 -10.09 -35.55
CA VAL A 125 -3.73 -10.93 -36.54
C VAL A 125 -2.99 -11.02 -37.88
N TRP A 126 -2.57 -9.90 -38.45
CA TRP A 126 -1.95 -9.87 -39.78
C TRP A 126 -0.44 -10.12 -39.74
N LYS A 127 0.14 -10.14 -38.53
CA LYS A 127 1.58 -10.33 -38.28
C LYS A 127 2.47 -9.35 -39.04
N ILE A 128 1.97 -8.14 -39.29
CA ILE A 128 2.67 -7.04 -39.98
C ILE A 128 2.58 -5.74 -39.19
N ILE A 129 3.44 -4.77 -39.51
CA ILE A 129 3.38 -3.43 -38.95
C ILE A 129 2.38 -2.60 -39.77
N THR A 130 1.34 -2.07 -39.12
CA THR A 130 0.33 -1.20 -39.75
C THR A 130 0.17 0.10 -38.98
N PRO A 131 -0.31 1.18 -39.62
CA PRO A 131 -0.68 2.40 -38.91
C PRO A 131 -1.82 2.12 -37.93
N HIS A 132 -1.71 2.68 -36.74
CA HIS A 132 -2.71 2.67 -35.67
C HIS A 132 -2.98 4.11 -35.21
N ALA A 133 -4.25 4.39 -34.90
CA ALA A 133 -4.69 5.63 -34.28
C ALA A 133 -4.39 5.58 -32.78
N CYS A 134 -3.39 6.31 -32.31
CA CYS A 134 -2.96 6.26 -30.91
C CYS A 134 -3.25 7.56 -30.17
N PHE A 135 -3.74 7.42 -28.94
CA PHE A 135 -3.91 8.52 -28.00
C PHE A 135 -2.79 8.44 -26.97
N MET A 136 -2.11 9.57 -26.76
CA MET A 136 -1.18 9.71 -25.64
C MET A 136 -2.01 9.99 -24.39
N ASN A 137 -1.94 9.15 -23.39
CA ASN A 137 -2.55 9.42 -22.09
C ASN A 137 -1.44 9.79 -21.12
N THR A 138 -1.76 10.56 -20.09
CA THR A 138 -0.84 10.90 -19.01
C THR A 138 -1.27 10.16 -17.76
N ALA A 139 -0.38 9.36 -17.17
CA ALA A 139 -0.53 8.84 -15.82
C ALA A 139 0.31 9.67 -14.86
N ILE A 140 -0.35 10.19 -13.83
CA ILE A 140 0.23 10.91 -12.72
C ILE A 140 0.16 9.97 -11.51
N PHE A 141 1.30 9.70 -10.89
CA PHE A 141 1.40 8.73 -9.81
C PHE A 141 2.52 9.13 -8.85
N PHE A 142 2.49 8.62 -7.63
CA PHE A 142 3.61 8.79 -6.72
C PHE A 142 4.70 7.77 -7.01
N ASN A 143 5.89 8.24 -7.40
CA ASN A 143 7.06 7.40 -7.63
C ASN A 143 7.87 7.30 -6.34
N ARG A 144 7.84 6.12 -5.74
CA ARG A 144 8.51 5.82 -4.47
C ARG A 144 10.03 5.90 -4.55
N SER A 145 10.62 5.54 -5.70
CA SER A 145 12.08 5.59 -5.88
C SER A 145 12.62 7.01 -5.92
N SER A 146 11.84 7.96 -6.43
CA SER A 146 12.21 9.39 -6.50
C SER A 146 11.57 10.25 -5.41
N ASP A 147 10.74 9.65 -4.54
CA ASP A 147 9.90 10.31 -3.51
C ASP A 147 9.08 11.50 -4.02
N LYS A 148 8.59 11.43 -5.27
CA LYS A 148 7.94 12.55 -5.96
C LYS A 148 6.75 12.09 -6.78
N ILE A 149 5.75 12.96 -6.91
CA ILE A 149 4.72 12.81 -7.93
C ILE A 149 5.42 12.89 -9.29
N SER A 150 5.20 11.87 -10.10
CA SER A 150 5.79 11.71 -11.43
C SER A 150 4.68 11.55 -12.45
N THR A 151 5.00 11.95 -13.68
CA THR A 151 4.11 11.77 -14.82
C THR A 151 4.79 10.85 -15.82
N THR A 152 4.05 9.89 -16.35
CA THR A 152 4.47 9.09 -17.51
C THR A 152 3.40 9.16 -18.59
N HIS A 153 3.84 8.99 -19.83
CA HIS A 153 2.91 8.82 -20.94
C HIS A 153 2.56 7.36 -21.12
N MET A 154 1.30 7.11 -21.47
CA MET A 154 0.76 5.79 -21.75
C MET A 154 0.05 5.84 -23.09
N GLU A 155 0.55 5.09 -24.05
CA GLU A 155 -0.11 4.95 -25.34
C GLU A 155 -1.34 4.05 -25.22
N ARG A 156 -2.41 4.47 -25.89
CA ARG A 156 -3.58 3.63 -26.16
C ARG A 156 -3.85 3.70 -27.66
N CYS A 157 -3.75 2.57 -28.35
CA CYS A 157 -3.86 2.53 -29.80
C CYS A 157 -5.07 1.74 -30.27
N LEU A 158 -5.73 2.24 -31.31
CA LEU A 158 -6.87 1.64 -31.98
C LEU A 158 -6.44 1.21 -33.40
N ASN A 159 -6.92 0.05 -33.85
CA ASN A 159 -6.91 -0.29 -35.26
C ASN A 159 -8.33 -0.30 -35.84
N HIS A 160 -8.52 0.38 -36.97
CA HIS A 160 -9.77 0.36 -37.73
C HIS A 160 -9.67 -0.66 -38.88
N LEU A 161 -10.51 -1.70 -38.84
CA LEU A 161 -10.62 -2.68 -39.91
C LEU A 161 -11.48 -2.12 -41.06
N TYR A 162 -10.86 -1.65 -42.14
CA TYR A 162 -11.56 -1.30 -43.39
C TYR A 162 -11.66 -2.54 -44.29
N GLY A 163 -12.81 -3.23 -44.26
CA GLY A 163 -13.13 -4.34 -45.16
C GLY A 163 -14.22 -3.95 -46.16
N HIS A 164 -13.99 -4.20 -47.44
CA HIS A 164 -14.75 -3.70 -48.60
C HIS A 164 -16.25 -4.02 -48.69
N ARG A 165 -16.88 -4.71 -47.72
CA ARG A 165 -18.31 -5.07 -47.84
C ARG A 165 -19.10 -5.31 -46.54
N LYS A 166 -18.50 -5.17 -45.36
CA LYS A 166 -19.18 -5.18 -44.05
C LYS A 166 -18.17 -4.75 -42.99
N THR A 167 -18.46 -3.67 -42.28
CA THR A 167 -17.70 -3.17 -41.12
C THR A 167 -17.86 -4.14 -39.95
N ALA A 168 -17.12 -5.25 -39.96
CA ALA A 168 -16.84 -5.97 -38.73
C ALA A 168 -15.80 -5.14 -37.96
N GLN A 169 -16.25 -4.24 -37.09
CA GLN A 169 -15.40 -3.44 -36.21
C GLN A 169 -14.76 -4.34 -35.14
N SER A 170 -13.86 -5.24 -35.53
CA SER A 170 -12.97 -5.89 -34.57
C SER A 170 -11.83 -4.93 -34.26
N LEU A 171 -12.10 -4.00 -33.34
CA LEU A 171 -11.09 -3.09 -32.79
C LEU A 171 -10.04 -3.92 -32.06
N HIS A 172 -8.88 -4.13 -32.71
CA HIS A 172 -7.69 -4.57 -31.98
C HIS A 172 -7.16 -3.35 -31.24
N VAL A 173 -7.13 -3.45 -29.92
CA VAL A 173 -6.73 -2.34 -29.07
C VAL A 173 -5.48 -2.73 -28.31
N ILE A 174 -4.40 -1.96 -28.50
CA ILE A 174 -3.23 -2.06 -27.63
C ILE A 174 -3.55 -1.20 -26.42
N ILE A 175 -3.81 -1.86 -25.30
CA ILE A 175 -4.32 -1.25 -24.06
C ILE A 175 -3.34 -1.55 -22.94
N HIS A 176 -2.83 -0.51 -22.30
CA HIS A 176 -2.12 -0.69 -21.03
C HIS A 176 -3.07 -1.28 -19.97
N PRO A 177 -2.65 -2.22 -19.09
CA PRO A 177 -3.52 -2.90 -18.11
C PRO A 177 -4.47 -1.97 -17.33
N TRP A 178 -4.01 -0.76 -16.97
CA TRP A 178 -4.85 0.26 -16.34
C TRP A 178 -6.17 0.58 -17.08
N TRP A 179 -6.15 0.49 -18.41
CA TRP A 179 -7.29 0.71 -19.30
C TRP A 179 -8.00 -0.60 -19.69
N GLU A 180 -7.59 -1.75 -19.13
CA GLU A 180 -8.26 -3.02 -19.34
C GLU A 180 -9.71 -2.92 -18.85
N ASN A 181 -10.66 -3.27 -19.71
CA ASN A 181 -12.10 -3.08 -19.53
C ASN A 181 -12.60 -1.63 -19.56
N TYR A 182 -11.78 -0.67 -20.01
CA TYR A 182 -12.23 0.69 -20.30
C TYR A 182 -12.44 0.88 -21.79
N GLY A 183 -13.69 0.94 -22.23
CA GLY A 183 -14.07 1.00 -23.64
C GLY A 183 -13.71 2.31 -24.34
N ILE A 184 -13.73 2.32 -25.67
CA ILE A 184 -13.57 3.55 -26.45
C ILE A 184 -14.77 4.47 -26.22
N SER A 185 -15.98 3.90 -26.22
CA SER A 185 -17.23 4.61 -25.94
C SER A 185 -17.21 5.32 -24.58
N GLU A 186 -16.55 4.74 -23.58
CA GLU A 186 -16.39 5.38 -22.26
C GLU A 186 -15.37 6.52 -22.31
N SER A 187 -14.29 6.37 -23.09
CA SER A 187 -13.30 7.43 -23.32
C SER A 187 -13.84 8.61 -24.14
N GLU A 188 -14.83 8.36 -25.00
CA GLU A 188 -15.54 9.40 -25.74
C GLU A 188 -16.48 10.19 -24.81
N LYS A 189 -17.15 9.49 -23.87
CA LYS A 189 -17.93 10.14 -22.81
C LYS A 189 -17.03 11.01 -21.93
N GLU A 190 -15.88 10.50 -21.49
CA GLU A 190 -14.88 11.30 -20.74
C GLU A 190 -14.47 12.56 -21.51
N TYR A 191 -14.18 12.41 -22.80
CA TYR A 191 -13.83 13.51 -23.70
C TYR A 191 -14.96 14.55 -23.78
N GLN A 192 -16.21 14.12 -23.96
CA GLN A 192 -17.39 15.01 -23.99
C GLN A 192 -17.63 15.70 -22.64
N MET A 193 -17.37 15.00 -21.52
CA MET A 193 -17.53 15.52 -20.18
C MET A 193 -16.36 16.43 -19.73
N GLY A 194 -15.27 16.50 -20.51
CA GLY A 194 -14.13 17.37 -20.22
C GLY A 194 -13.38 17.02 -18.94
N LEU A 195 -13.30 15.73 -18.58
CA LEU A 195 -12.64 15.29 -17.35
C LEU A 195 -11.12 15.30 -17.55
N HIS A 196 -10.38 15.96 -16.64
CA HIS A 196 -8.93 16.17 -16.78
C HIS A 196 -8.10 15.10 -16.06
N SER A 197 -8.63 14.54 -14.97
CA SER A 197 -8.00 13.46 -14.21
C SER A 197 -9.06 12.45 -13.78
N MET A 198 -8.79 11.20 -14.08
CA MET A 198 -9.63 10.06 -13.76
C MET A 198 -8.90 9.07 -12.86
N CYS A 199 -9.66 8.38 -12.04
CA CYS A 199 -9.19 7.44 -11.05
C CYS A 199 -9.95 6.11 -11.17
N ARG A 200 -9.32 5.04 -10.68
CA ARG A 200 -9.93 3.72 -10.56
C ARG A 200 -9.65 3.11 -9.21
N CYS A 201 -10.63 2.35 -8.73
CA CYS A 201 -10.45 1.43 -7.63
C CYS A 201 -10.06 0.06 -8.17
N MET A 202 -9.24 -0.62 -7.41
CA MET A 202 -8.85 -2.00 -7.59
C MET A 202 -9.55 -2.84 -6.52
N LYS A 203 -9.83 -4.08 -6.86
CA LYS A 203 -10.40 -5.11 -6.00
C LYS A 203 -9.25 -6.05 -5.68
N ILE A 204 -8.86 -6.12 -4.40
CA ILE A 204 -7.76 -6.96 -3.93
C ILE A 204 -8.36 -8.07 -3.08
N GLN A 205 -7.96 -9.33 -3.36
CA GLN A 205 -8.47 -10.52 -2.68
C GLN A 205 -7.48 -11.14 -1.69
N SER A 206 -8.01 -11.55 -0.54
CA SER A 206 -7.23 -12.02 0.61
C SER A 206 -6.45 -13.26 0.24
N ASN A 207 -5.18 -13.33 0.65
CA ASN A 207 -4.28 -14.45 0.34
C ASN A 207 -4.01 -14.69 -1.15
N THR A 208 -4.20 -13.68 -2.00
CA THR A 208 -3.83 -13.75 -3.42
C THR A 208 -2.96 -12.56 -3.79
N ASN A 209 -2.12 -12.72 -4.81
CA ASN A 209 -1.47 -11.59 -5.48
C ASN A 209 -2.34 -11.06 -6.64
N GLU A 210 -3.61 -11.44 -6.70
CA GLU A 210 -4.47 -10.99 -7.79
C GLU A 210 -5.20 -9.72 -7.39
N TYR A 211 -5.22 -8.78 -8.32
CA TYR A 211 -6.07 -7.61 -8.26
C TYR A 211 -6.80 -7.48 -9.59
N LYS A 212 -8.00 -6.93 -9.55
CA LYS A 212 -8.76 -6.58 -10.75
C LYS A 212 -9.20 -5.14 -10.61
N PHE A 213 -9.25 -4.38 -11.70
CA PHE A 213 -9.90 -3.08 -11.63
C PHE A 213 -11.38 -3.28 -11.30
N ALA A 214 -11.79 -2.73 -10.15
CA ALA A 214 -13.10 -2.95 -9.54
C ALA A 214 -14.17 -2.05 -10.14
N THR A 215 -13.76 -0.88 -10.61
CA THR A 215 -14.64 0.17 -11.09
C THR A 215 -14.31 0.53 -12.53
N PRO A 216 -15.28 1.08 -13.29
CA PRO A 216 -14.95 1.89 -14.44
C PRO A 216 -14.07 3.08 -14.00
N VAL A 217 -13.54 3.77 -15.00
CA VAL A 217 -12.79 4.99 -14.81
C VAL A 217 -13.76 6.09 -14.37
N LEU A 218 -13.48 6.73 -13.24
CA LEU A 218 -14.37 7.70 -12.58
C LEU A 218 -13.60 8.99 -12.28
N ASN A 219 -14.30 10.08 -12.00
CA ASN A 219 -13.67 11.29 -11.47
C ASN A 219 -12.89 10.95 -10.20
N CYS A 220 -11.74 11.60 -9.99
CA CYS A 220 -10.98 11.39 -8.75
C CYS A 220 -11.73 11.99 -7.55
N SER A 221 -12.22 11.12 -6.66
CA SER A 221 -12.85 11.50 -5.40
C SER A 221 -12.51 10.48 -4.31
N ALA A 222 -12.33 10.97 -3.08
CA ALA A 222 -12.14 10.13 -1.90
C ALA A 222 -13.35 9.23 -1.60
N ASP A 223 -14.53 9.54 -2.15
CA ASP A 223 -15.75 8.75 -1.96
C ASP A 223 -15.86 7.54 -2.88
N ASN A 224 -15.04 7.46 -3.92
CA ASN A 224 -15.19 6.43 -4.94
C ASN A 224 -14.55 5.09 -4.54
N CYS A 225 -13.45 5.14 -3.80
CA CYS A 225 -12.74 3.96 -3.32
C CYS A 225 -12.78 3.90 -1.79
N GLU A 226 -12.89 2.70 -1.24
CA GLU A 226 -13.02 2.50 0.20
C GLU A 226 -11.69 2.76 0.93
N TYR A 227 -10.59 2.30 0.34
CA TYR A 227 -9.25 2.44 0.89
C TYR A 227 -8.28 3.11 -0.07
N PHE A 228 -7.14 3.55 0.43
CA PHE A 228 -5.90 3.76 -0.31
C PHE A 228 -4.72 3.13 0.43
N ALA A 229 -3.60 2.88 -0.25
CA ALA A 229 -2.49 2.12 0.32
C ALA A 229 -1.25 3.00 0.57
N CYS A 230 -0.74 2.97 1.79
CA CYS A 230 0.56 3.54 2.17
C CYS A 230 1.58 2.42 2.41
N VAL A 231 2.86 2.69 2.15
CA VAL A 231 3.99 1.88 2.62
C VAL A 231 4.74 2.67 3.67
N SER A 232 5.16 2.03 4.74
CA SER A 232 5.94 2.66 5.81
C SER A 232 7.02 1.72 6.31
N GLU A 233 7.95 2.23 7.10
CA GLU A 233 8.78 1.37 7.95
C GLU A 233 7.94 0.71 9.04
N SER A 234 8.41 -0.44 9.52
CA SER A 234 7.89 -1.09 10.72
C SER A 234 8.36 -0.36 11.97
N TYR A 235 7.57 -0.48 13.03
CA TYR A 235 7.80 0.18 14.32
C TYR A 235 8.39 -0.81 15.29
N LYS A 236 9.42 -0.41 16.04
CA LYS A 236 10.01 -1.28 17.07
C LYS A 236 9.00 -1.55 18.20
N ASN A 237 8.86 -2.81 18.57
CA ASN A 237 8.14 -3.22 19.78
C ASN A 237 9.06 -3.12 20.99
N CYS A 238 8.49 -2.95 22.16
CA CYS A 238 9.23 -3.06 23.40
C CYS A 238 9.68 -4.52 23.62
N ILE A 239 10.93 -4.70 24.03
CA ILE A 239 11.51 -6.01 24.35
C ILE A 239 12.07 -5.92 25.78
N ASP A 240 11.36 -6.54 26.71
CA ASP A 240 11.81 -6.78 28.09
C ASP A 240 12.15 -8.27 28.23
N GLU A 241 13.38 -8.56 28.66
CA GLU A 241 13.82 -9.90 29.03
C GLU A 241 13.54 -10.14 30.51
N ARG A 242 12.82 -11.22 30.82
CA ARG A 242 12.60 -11.68 32.19
C ARG A 242 13.72 -12.64 32.59
N ILE A 243 14.43 -12.31 33.66
CA ILE A 243 15.53 -13.10 34.21
C ILE A 243 15.10 -13.62 35.58
N GLU A 244 15.22 -14.92 35.80
CA GLU A 244 14.96 -15.56 37.10
C GLU A 244 16.16 -15.33 38.02
N GLN A 245 16.05 -14.30 38.85
CA GLN A 245 17.08 -13.89 39.80
C GLN A 245 16.45 -13.06 40.91
N CYS A 246 16.64 -13.51 42.15
CA CYS A 246 16.11 -12.84 43.34
C CYS A 246 16.75 -11.47 43.56
N THR A 247 16.01 -10.42 43.20
CA THR A 247 16.46 -9.02 43.26
C THR A 247 15.37 -8.11 43.80
N PHE A 248 15.74 -6.89 44.20
CA PHE A 248 14.77 -5.87 44.60
C PHE A 248 14.06 -5.31 43.36
N ALA A 249 12.73 -5.47 43.31
CA ALA A 249 11.94 -4.83 42.26
C ALA A 249 11.99 -3.29 42.40
N PRO A 250 11.86 -2.54 41.29
CA PRO A 250 11.89 -1.08 41.34
C PRO A 250 10.85 -0.52 42.32
N ASN A 251 11.30 0.31 43.27
CA ASN A 251 10.49 0.93 44.33
C ASN A 251 9.94 -0.04 45.40
N GLU A 252 10.38 -1.30 45.43
CA GLU A 252 10.06 -2.24 46.50
C GLU A 252 11.30 -2.49 47.39
N LYS A 253 11.06 -2.77 48.68
CA LYS A 253 12.10 -3.24 49.62
C LYS A 253 12.09 -4.75 49.80
N ILE A 254 11.31 -5.46 48.98
CA ILE A 254 11.08 -6.89 49.08
C ILE A 254 11.72 -7.55 47.87
N CYS A 255 12.41 -8.67 48.11
CA CYS A 255 13.02 -9.49 47.06
C CYS A 255 11.95 -10.17 46.24
N ARG A 256 12.12 -10.19 44.92
CA ARG A 256 11.21 -10.85 43.98
C ARG A 256 11.96 -11.81 43.08
N GLU A 257 11.29 -12.89 42.68
CA GLU A 257 11.83 -14.00 41.88
C GLU A 257 12.41 -13.56 40.53
N TYR A 258 11.79 -12.58 39.88
CA TYR A 258 12.17 -12.13 38.56
C TYR A 258 12.69 -10.70 38.54
N THR A 259 13.67 -10.46 37.67
CA THR A 259 14.11 -9.12 37.25
C THR A 259 13.89 -8.94 35.74
N TYR A 260 13.89 -7.68 35.30
CA TYR A 260 13.62 -7.34 33.91
C TYR A 260 14.67 -6.40 33.34
N VAL A 261 15.30 -6.83 32.25
CA VAL A 261 16.25 -6.00 31.47
C VAL A 261 15.56 -5.54 30.19
N ARG A 262 15.56 -4.23 29.96
CA ARG A 262 14.98 -3.64 28.74
C ARG A 262 16.02 -3.58 27.63
N HIS A 263 15.75 -4.29 26.54
CA HIS A 263 16.61 -4.32 25.35
C HIS A 263 16.16 -3.35 24.27
N GLN A 264 14.86 -3.06 24.20
CA GLN A 264 14.28 -2.19 23.18
C GLN A 264 13.05 -1.47 23.72
N GLU A 265 12.95 -0.16 23.46
CA GLU A 265 11.76 0.65 23.74
C GLU A 265 10.78 0.61 22.56
N ALA A 266 9.48 0.78 22.84
CA ALA A 266 8.45 0.86 21.80
C ALA A 266 8.51 2.17 21.02
N GLU A 267 8.42 2.09 19.70
CA GLU A 267 8.28 3.27 18.84
C GLU A 267 6.80 3.67 18.70
N ILE A 268 6.39 4.70 19.44
CA ILE A 268 5.04 5.28 19.35
C ILE A 268 4.79 5.90 17.95
N PRO A 269 3.57 5.78 17.38
CA PRO A 269 2.35 5.28 18.00
C PRO A 269 2.00 3.82 17.71
N TYR A 270 2.80 3.10 16.92
CA TYR A 270 2.40 1.76 16.47
C TYR A 270 3.26 0.63 17.04
N GLY A 271 4.41 0.91 17.62
CA GLY A 271 5.20 -0.05 18.38
C GLY A 271 4.44 -0.57 19.60
N LYS A 272 4.44 -1.89 19.81
CA LYS A 272 3.76 -2.49 20.97
C LYS A 272 4.53 -2.20 22.25
N GLU A 273 3.86 -1.64 23.25
CA GLU A 273 4.43 -1.44 24.58
C GLU A 273 4.73 -2.76 25.29
N CYS A 274 5.65 -2.74 26.25
CA CYS A 274 5.98 -3.92 27.03
C CYS A 274 4.77 -4.32 27.88
N PRO A 275 4.53 -5.63 28.08
CA PRO A 275 3.52 -6.08 29.02
C PRO A 275 3.88 -5.59 30.43
N LYS A 276 2.87 -5.51 31.30
CA LYS A 276 3.09 -5.22 32.71
C LYS A 276 4.03 -6.28 33.28
N ARG A 277 5.08 -5.82 33.96
CA ARG A 277 6.07 -6.69 34.60
C ARG A 277 5.42 -7.41 35.77
N ASP A 278 5.68 -8.71 35.84
CA ASP A 278 5.31 -9.57 36.95
C ASP A 278 6.59 -10.08 37.59
N TYR A 279 6.97 -9.45 38.70
CA TYR A 279 8.22 -9.77 39.39
C TYR A 279 8.13 -11.11 40.15
N GLY A 280 6.96 -11.76 40.20
CA GLY A 280 6.77 -13.05 40.84
C GLY A 280 6.65 -12.98 42.36
N GLU A 281 6.82 -14.13 42.99
CA GLU A 281 6.69 -14.29 44.44
C GLU A 281 7.90 -13.72 45.19
N ILE A 282 7.76 -13.64 46.51
CA ILE A 282 8.84 -13.24 47.40
C ILE A 282 9.87 -14.37 47.48
N CYS A 283 11.15 -14.05 47.31
CA CYS A 283 12.21 -15.04 47.49
C CYS A 283 12.52 -15.32 48.95
N ASP A 284 12.70 -16.60 49.29
CA ASP A 284 13.17 -17.04 50.61
C ASP A 284 14.69 -16.93 50.79
N CYS A 285 15.45 -16.77 49.69
CA CYS A 285 16.91 -16.66 49.71
C CYS A 285 17.39 -15.21 49.86
N SER A 286 18.65 -15.04 50.27
CA SER A 286 19.29 -13.73 50.36
C SER A 286 19.37 -13.07 48.97
N CYS A 287 18.88 -11.82 48.86
CA CYS A 287 18.89 -11.09 47.60
C CYS A 287 20.30 -10.87 47.07
N SER A 288 20.48 -11.02 45.77
CA SER A 288 21.67 -10.48 45.10
C SER A 288 21.53 -8.97 44.99
N ASP A 289 22.50 -8.23 45.50
CA ASP A 289 22.63 -6.81 45.20
C ASP A 289 22.90 -6.64 43.69
N ILE A 290 22.18 -5.72 43.05
CA ILE A 290 22.43 -5.35 41.66
C ILE A 290 23.68 -4.46 41.67
N GLU A 291 24.84 -4.98 41.23
CA GLU A 291 26.01 -4.17 40.84
C GLU A 291 25.75 -3.42 39.53
#